data_AF-A0A9W9LKN2-F1
#
_entry.id   AF-A0A9W9LKN2-F1
#
_cell.length_a   1.000
_cell.length_b   1.000
_cell.length_c   1.000
_cell.angle_alpha   90.00
_cell.angle_beta   90.00
_cell.angle_gamma   90.00
#
_symmetry.space_group_name_H-M   'P 1'
#
loop_
_entity.id
_entity.type
_entity.pdbx_description
1 polymer ?
#
loop_
_entity_poly.entity_id
_entity_poly.type
_entity_poly.pdbx_seq_one_letter_code
_entity_poly.pdbx_strand_id
1 'polypeptide(L)'
;MQWVISLLWLLAASAAARSTDGLYKLVERRLPNHVGHFRFEISNQITASHNYDQFVVKTTANGTVGVQGNTISALSSGLHRYLTNIAHVDIYWFIGSRLHLAPSKLPLLDKPLNGSSTVYWRYHFNTGMSQCLDPSRMYLTGQVTFSYTAAFWTWEDWELELDWMALRGVNLPLAWPSKHGIASATFRAPGMVIYPEHGLMTNSIYEIVYDLFLDQAWSNTAIDTRDYFHRWVQSRYTGSGPIPKQLYEAWEIMRKPVYSNTNPDFSAVPKSVFEPKPAISGLLSSKFGHGTNLTYEPAVVVKAWKAMREAADLQQELWSNPAYQHDVVDVTRQVLTNAFIPMYEGLVSTYNTSGSADDLLKIGHDIVELLRDLDAVLFTNENFRLSTWIGAARNQAHGDADYASYLEYQARNQITLWGPNGEISDYASKQWAGLVSSYYVPRWALFIAYFSSTPAAAYNETELNGDIRKFELSWQEKALEMPTLTTDNVDLQKVLDRVQQRWRMIFTVSE
;
A
#
# COMPACT_ATOMS: atom_id res chain seq x y z
N MET A 1 -2.07 18.84 43.22
CA MET A 1 -2.93 19.26 42.09
C MET A 1 -2.68 18.45 40.82
N GLN A 2 -1.43 18.25 40.36
CA GLN A 2 -1.10 17.41 39.19
C GLN A 2 -1.58 15.95 39.31
N TRP A 3 -1.47 15.32 40.49
CA TRP A 3 -1.94 13.93 40.71
C TRP A 3 -3.46 13.75 40.55
N VAL A 4 -4.25 14.76 40.90
CA VAL A 4 -5.71 14.72 40.77
C VAL A 4 -6.11 14.88 39.30
N ILE A 5 -5.37 15.68 38.54
CA ILE A 5 -5.56 15.82 37.10
C ILE A 5 -5.21 14.49 36.40
N SER A 6 -4.07 13.87 36.72
CA SER A 6 -3.71 12.56 36.14
C SER A 6 -4.71 11.44 36.47
N LEU A 7 -5.27 11.43 37.69
CA LEU A 7 -6.34 10.49 38.05
C LEU A 7 -7.65 10.78 37.31
N LEU A 8 -8.01 12.04 37.10
CA LEU A 8 -9.19 12.43 36.33
C LEU A 8 -9.06 12.06 34.85
N TRP A 9 -7.86 12.16 34.26
CA TRP A 9 -7.59 11.69 32.90
C TRP A 9 -7.66 10.16 32.78
N LEU A 10 -7.14 9.41 33.77
CA LEU A 10 -7.26 7.95 33.83
C LEU A 10 -8.71 7.48 34.04
N LEU A 11 -9.47 8.15 34.90
CA LEU A 11 -10.88 7.84 35.15
C LEU A 11 -11.77 8.22 33.95
N ALA A 12 -11.52 9.36 33.30
CA ALA A 12 -12.20 9.76 32.07
C ALA A 12 -11.89 8.81 30.90
N ALA A 13 -10.64 8.35 30.77
CA ALA A 13 -10.29 7.32 29.79
C ALA A 13 -10.99 5.99 30.08
N SER A 14 -11.15 5.60 31.35
CA SER A 14 -11.86 4.37 31.73
C SER A 14 -13.38 4.43 31.50
N ALA A 15 -13.99 5.60 31.68
CA ALA A 15 -15.42 5.83 31.42
C ALA A 15 -15.71 5.95 29.91
N ALA A 16 -14.82 6.62 29.17
CA ALA A 16 -14.85 6.65 27.71
C ALA A 16 -14.65 5.26 27.08
N ALA A 17 -13.82 4.40 27.70
CA ALA A 17 -13.57 3.03 27.23
C ALA A 17 -14.78 2.08 27.29
N ARG A 18 -15.90 2.47 27.94
CA ARG A 18 -17.17 1.72 27.95
C ARG A 18 -18.29 2.38 27.15
N SER A 19 -18.10 3.59 26.64
CA SER A 19 -19.11 4.26 25.83
C SER A 19 -19.11 3.70 24.40
N THR A 20 -20.29 3.42 23.86
CA THR A 20 -20.48 3.05 22.45
C THR A 20 -20.60 4.28 21.53
N ASP A 21 -20.52 5.51 22.07
CA ASP A 21 -20.68 6.75 21.31
C ASP A 21 -19.70 6.86 20.14
N GLY A 22 -18.46 6.36 20.30
CA GLY A 22 -17.45 6.36 19.23
C GLY A 22 -17.91 5.60 17.98
N LEU A 23 -18.67 4.51 18.14
CA LEU A 23 -19.23 3.73 17.04
C LEU A 23 -20.38 4.48 16.35
N TYR A 24 -21.24 5.13 17.12
CA TYR A 24 -22.28 5.99 16.55
C TYR A 24 -21.67 7.15 15.76
N LYS A 25 -20.58 7.74 16.26
CA LYS A 25 -19.82 8.77 15.54
C LYS A 25 -19.13 8.24 14.29
N LEU A 26 -18.60 7.01 14.29
CA LEU A 26 -18.10 6.36 13.08
C LEU A 26 -19.22 6.19 12.04
N VAL A 27 -20.39 5.70 12.45
CA VAL A 27 -21.55 5.57 11.56
C VAL A 27 -22.00 6.94 11.04
N GLU A 28 -22.04 7.98 11.87
CA GLU A 28 -22.37 9.35 11.46
C GLU A 28 -21.39 9.89 10.42
N ARG A 29 -20.08 9.68 10.63
CA ARG A 29 -19.03 10.12 9.69
C ARG A 29 -19.05 9.36 8.36
N ARG A 30 -19.24 8.04 8.39
CA ARG A 30 -18.99 7.16 7.23
C ARG A 30 -20.26 6.60 6.56
N LEU A 31 -21.37 6.55 7.28
CA LEU A 31 -22.69 6.13 6.79
C LEU A 31 -23.79 7.10 7.28
N PRO A 32 -23.73 8.41 6.93
CA PRO A 32 -24.67 9.41 7.46
C PRO A 32 -26.15 9.07 7.16
N ASN A 33 -26.42 8.37 6.06
CA ASN A 33 -27.77 7.91 5.68
C ASN A 33 -28.29 6.73 6.54
N HIS A 34 -27.47 6.17 7.45
CA HIS A 34 -27.78 4.98 8.22
C HIS A 34 -27.62 5.12 9.74
N VAL A 35 -27.46 6.35 10.28
CA VAL A 35 -27.26 6.59 11.73
C VAL A 35 -28.33 5.93 12.60
N GLY A 36 -29.60 5.93 12.17
CA GLY A 36 -30.72 5.32 12.90
C GLY A 36 -30.89 3.82 12.71
N HIS A 37 -30.05 3.16 11.90
CA HIS A 37 -30.20 1.76 11.53
C HIS A 37 -29.29 0.79 12.29
N PHE A 38 -28.46 1.30 13.21
CA PHE A 38 -27.56 0.49 14.03
C PHE A 38 -27.83 0.67 15.53
N ARG A 39 -27.69 -0.43 16.28
CA ARG A 39 -27.74 -0.43 17.74
C ARG A 39 -26.54 -1.18 18.31
N PHE A 40 -25.75 -0.50 19.14
CA PHE A 40 -24.55 -1.06 19.78
C PHE A 40 -24.79 -1.31 21.27
N GLU A 41 -24.41 -2.48 21.76
CA GLU A 41 -24.60 -2.85 23.17
C GLU A 41 -23.41 -3.68 23.70
N ILE A 42 -22.76 -3.17 24.75
CA ILE A 42 -21.78 -3.94 25.50
C ILE A 42 -22.53 -4.95 26.39
N SER A 43 -22.30 -6.25 26.16
CA SER A 43 -22.95 -7.33 26.90
C SER A 43 -21.96 -8.15 27.71
N ASN A 44 -22.15 -8.12 29.03
CA ASN A 44 -21.42 -8.96 29.98
C ASN A 44 -21.88 -10.43 29.94
N GLN A 45 -22.95 -10.77 29.22
CA GLN A 45 -23.41 -12.18 29.12
C GLN A 45 -22.65 -12.99 28.06
N ILE A 46 -21.89 -12.33 27.20
CA ILE A 46 -21.04 -12.98 26.20
C ILE A 46 -19.82 -13.66 26.87
N THR A 47 -19.56 -13.45 28.16
CA THR A 47 -18.37 -13.91 28.89
C THR A 47 -18.30 -15.41 29.23
N ALA A 48 -19.10 -16.29 28.61
CA ALA A 48 -19.18 -17.68 29.05
C ALA A 48 -17.96 -18.54 28.66
N SER A 49 -17.11 -18.10 27.72
CA SER A 49 -15.81 -18.74 27.51
C SER A 49 -14.77 -17.79 26.93
N HIS A 50 -13.67 -17.62 27.68
CA HIS A 50 -12.40 -16.98 27.32
C HIS A 50 -12.34 -15.44 27.42
N ASN A 51 -11.17 -14.95 27.86
CA ASN A 51 -10.80 -13.54 27.97
C ASN A 51 -10.64 -12.81 26.60
N TYR A 52 -11.29 -13.29 25.54
CA TYR A 52 -11.12 -12.81 24.16
C TYR A 52 -12.30 -11.95 23.71
N ASP A 53 -12.06 -11.06 22.74
CA ASP A 53 -13.11 -10.24 22.14
C ASP A 53 -14.15 -11.12 21.41
N GLN A 54 -15.44 -10.86 21.63
CA GLN A 54 -16.56 -11.64 21.09
C GLN A 54 -17.72 -10.73 20.72
N PHE A 55 -18.34 -10.99 19.57
CA PHE A 55 -19.49 -10.24 19.09
C PHE A 55 -20.59 -11.15 18.52
N VAL A 56 -21.80 -10.60 18.52
CA VAL A 56 -22.99 -11.14 17.85
C VAL A 56 -23.68 -10.01 17.08
N VAL A 57 -23.89 -10.19 15.78
CA VAL A 57 -24.70 -9.29 14.95
C VAL A 57 -26.03 -9.96 14.62
N LYS A 58 -27.14 -9.26 14.79
CA LYS A 58 -28.49 -9.78 14.50
C LYS A 58 -29.43 -8.67 14.07
N THR A 59 -30.50 -9.04 13.36
CA THR A 59 -31.64 -8.15 13.15
C THR A 59 -32.39 -7.95 14.48
N THR A 60 -32.59 -6.70 14.88
CA THR A 60 -33.39 -6.36 16.06
C THR A 60 -34.89 -6.48 15.77
N ALA A 61 -35.72 -6.55 16.81
CA ALA A 61 -37.17 -6.54 16.68
C ALA A 61 -37.71 -5.32 15.90
N ASN A 62 -36.98 -4.21 15.90
CA ASN A 62 -37.36 -2.97 15.19
C ASN A 62 -36.81 -2.91 13.76
N GLY A 63 -36.22 -4.00 13.23
CA GLY A 63 -35.68 -4.06 11.87
C GLY A 63 -34.33 -3.33 11.68
N THR A 64 -33.68 -2.92 12.76
CA THR A 64 -32.32 -2.33 12.75
C THR A 64 -31.25 -3.41 12.96
N VAL A 65 -29.99 -3.13 12.61
CA VAL A 65 -28.84 -4.01 12.82
C VAL A 65 -28.34 -3.85 14.26
N GLY A 66 -28.50 -4.88 15.07
CA GLY A 66 -28.02 -4.92 16.44
C GLY A 66 -26.65 -5.60 16.52
N VAL A 67 -25.66 -4.90 17.05
CA VAL A 67 -24.31 -5.42 17.30
C VAL A 67 -24.10 -5.48 18.81
N GLN A 68 -23.93 -6.68 19.34
CA GLN A 68 -23.63 -6.95 20.74
C GLN A 68 -22.21 -7.46 20.86
N GLY A 69 -21.47 -7.06 21.89
CA GLY A 69 -20.09 -7.49 22.09
C GLY A 69 -19.60 -7.26 23.52
N ASN A 70 -18.51 -7.91 23.91
CA ASN A 70 -17.92 -7.74 25.25
C ASN A 70 -16.93 -6.56 25.35
N THR A 71 -16.44 -6.04 24.22
CA THR A 71 -15.56 -4.86 24.14
C THR A 71 -15.94 -3.97 22.95
N ILE A 72 -15.45 -2.73 22.93
CA ILE A 72 -15.62 -1.81 21.79
C ILE A 72 -14.95 -2.36 20.53
N SER A 73 -13.79 -3.01 20.66
CA SER A 73 -13.11 -3.72 19.58
C SER A 73 -14.01 -4.81 18.99
N ALA A 74 -14.65 -5.63 19.84
CA ALA A 74 -15.58 -6.65 19.39
C ALA A 74 -16.79 -6.07 18.65
N LEU A 75 -17.39 -4.99 19.17
CA LEU A 75 -18.48 -4.30 18.49
C LEU A 75 -18.06 -3.74 17.13
N SER A 76 -16.87 -3.15 17.04
CA SER A 76 -16.32 -2.60 15.80
C SER A 76 -16.10 -3.70 14.75
N SER A 77 -15.54 -4.85 15.14
CA SER A 77 -15.38 -6.00 14.26
C SER A 77 -16.72 -6.64 13.88
N GLY A 78 -17.70 -6.67 14.77
CA GLY A 78 -19.07 -7.10 14.44
C GLY A 78 -19.70 -6.20 13.38
N LEU A 79 -19.56 -4.87 13.53
CA LEU A 79 -19.99 -3.92 12.52
C LEU A 79 -19.28 -4.16 11.18
N HIS A 80 -17.96 -4.33 11.18
CA HIS A 80 -17.19 -4.63 9.97
C HIS A 80 -17.65 -5.90 9.27
N ARG A 81 -17.91 -6.98 10.02
CA ARG A 81 -18.43 -8.24 9.46
C ARG A 81 -19.78 -8.08 8.79
N TYR A 82 -20.65 -7.25 9.34
CA TYR A 82 -21.91 -6.92 8.69
C TYR A 82 -21.67 -6.10 7.41
N LEU A 83 -20.87 -5.04 7.50
CA LEU A 83 -20.60 -4.15 6.37
C LEU A 83 -19.98 -4.89 5.18
N THR A 84 -19.00 -5.77 5.42
CA THR A 84 -18.28 -6.49 4.36
C THR A 84 -19.04 -7.70 3.82
N ASN A 85 -19.55 -8.56 4.70
CA ASN A 85 -20.15 -9.84 4.28
C ASN A 85 -21.62 -9.72 3.87
N ILE A 86 -22.33 -8.68 4.34
CA ILE A 86 -23.77 -8.54 4.14
C ILE A 86 -24.09 -7.28 3.32
N ALA A 87 -23.52 -6.13 3.68
CA ALA A 87 -23.76 -4.89 2.94
C ALA A 87 -22.78 -4.67 1.77
N HIS A 88 -21.74 -5.50 1.66
CA HIS A 88 -20.71 -5.47 0.62
C HIS A 88 -20.03 -4.12 0.42
N VAL A 89 -19.67 -3.46 1.53
CA VAL A 89 -18.92 -2.20 1.55
C VAL A 89 -17.80 -2.23 2.59
N ASP A 90 -16.72 -1.49 2.35
CA ASP A 90 -15.60 -1.37 3.29
C ASP A 90 -14.89 -0.01 3.20
N ILE A 91 -13.87 0.18 4.05
CA ILE A 91 -12.86 1.22 4.00
C ILE A 91 -11.55 0.61 3.53
N TYR A 92 -10.83 1.36 2.70
CA TYR A 92 -9.55 0.96 2.10
C TYR A 92 -8.56 2.13 2.20
N TRP A 93 -7.27 1.84 2.30
CA TRP A 93 -6.20 2.84 2.48
C TRP A 93 -6.07 3.80 1.30
N PHE A 94 -6.07 3.30 0.07
CA PHE A 94 -5.78 4.13 -1.11
C PHE A 94 -7.02 4.70 -1.79
N ILE A 95 -8.17 4.04 -1.63
CA ILE A 95 -9.43 4.48 -2.26
C ILE A 95 -10.40 5.11 -1.24
N GLY A 96 -10.07 5.05 0.04
CA GLY A 96 -10.88 5.62 1.11
C GLY A 96 -12.12 4.81 1.46
N SER A 97 -13.12 5.50 2.04
CA SER A 97 -14.35 4.88 2.50
C SER A 97 -15.34 4.65 1.36
N ARG A 98 -15.74 3.39 1.14
CA ARG A 98 -16.87 3.01 0.27
C ARG A 98 -18.16 2.76 1.05
N LEU A 99 -18.18 3.03 2.35
CA LEU A 99 -19.33 2.75 3.21
C LEU A 99 -20.59 3.56 2.81
N HIS A 100 -20.39 4.72 2.17
CA HIS A 100 -21.47 5.53 1.62
C HIS A 100 -22.26 4.84 0.48
N LEU A 101 -21.71 3.78 -0.11
CA LEU A 101 -22.36 2.97 -1.15
C LEU A 101 -23.25 1.86 -0.57
N ALA A 102 -23.39 1.79 0.76
CA ALA A 102 -24.27 0.81 1.39
C ALA A 102 -25.71 0.93 0.83
N PRO A 103 -26.44 -0.20 0.67
CA PRO A 103 -27.81 -0.16 0.18
C PRO A 103 -28.69 0.73 1.05
N SER A 104 -29.51 1.59 0.43
CA SER A 104 -30.42 2.51 1.13
C SER A 104 -31.28 1.81 2.18
N LYS A 105 -31.72 0.59 1.89
CA LYS A 105 -32.28 -0.36 2.86
C LYS A 105 -31.24 -1.43 3.18
N LEU A 106 -30.72 -1.39 4.41
CA LEU A 106 -29.75 -2.35 4.90
C LEU A 106 -30.32 -3.79 4.90
N PRO A 107 -29.58 -4.79 4.39
CA PRO A 107 -30.06 -6.17 4.36
C PRO A 107 -30.24 -6.74 5.76
N LEU A 108 -31.35 -7.46 5.97
CA LEU A 108 -31.63 -8.12 7.24
C LEU A 108 -30.88 -9.45 7.32
N LEU A 109 -30.49 -9.81 8.54
CA LEU A 109 -29.87 -11.10 8.84
C LEU A 109 -30.94 -12.15 9.14
N ASP A 110 -30.94 -13.24 8.36
CA ASP A 110 -31.74 -14.44 8.64
C ASP A 110 -31.18 -15.24 9.83
N LYS A 111 -29.85 -15.22 9.98
CA LYS A 111 -29.11 -15.88 11.07
C LYS A 111 -28.13 -14.89 11.70
N PRO A 112 -27.94 -14.91 13.03
CA PRO A 112 -26.94 -14.07 13.66
C PRO A 112 -25.53 -14.38 13.16
N LEU A 113 -24.71 -13.35 12.97
CA LEU A 113 -23.27 -13.47 12.76
C LEU A 113 -22.60 -13.53 14.14
N ASN A 114 -21.84 -14.58 14.41
CA ASN A 114 -21.09 -14.70 15.66
C ASN A 114 -19.59 -14.69 15.35
N GLY A 115 -18.80 -14.03 16.18
CA GLY A 115 -17.35 -14.07 16.07
C GLY A 115 -16.68 -14.01 17.43
N SER A 116 -15.55 -14.70 17.54
CA SER A 116 -14.67 -14.69 18.70
C SER A 116 -13.25 -14.54 18.21
N SER A 117 -12.49 -13.64 18.81
CA SER A 117 -11.06 -13.59 18.57
C SER A 117 -10.37 -14.81 19.18
N THR A 118 -9.24 -15.18 18.59
CA THR A 118 -8.32 -16.22 19.06
C THR A 118 -7.11 -15.65 19.79
N VAL A 119 -6.97 -14.32 19.83
CA VAL A 119 -5.85 -13.61 20.45
C VAL A 119 -6.34 -12.46 21.33
N TYR A 120 -5.50 -12.05 22.29
CA TYR A 120 -5.79 -10.91 23.16
C TYR A 120 -5.61 -9.57 22.44
N TRP A 121 -4.48 -9.46 21.74
CA TRP A 121 -4.02 -8.21 21.13
C TRP A 121 -3.93 -8.38 19.62
N ARG A 122 -4.52 -7.41 18.91
CA ARG A 122 -4.36 -7.18 17.47
C ARG A 122 -3.61 -5.87 17.34
N TYR A 123 -2.31 -5.98 17.08
CA TYR A 123 -1.38 -4.86 17.06
C TYR A 123 -1.20 -4.32 15.63
N HIS A 124 -1.06 -2.99 15.51
CA HIS A 124 -0.84 -2.30 14.24
C HIS A 124 0.27 -1.23 14.33
N PHE A 125 0.92 -0.97 13.19
CA PHE A 125 2.11 -0.12 12.95
C PHE A 125 3.48 -0.66 13.37
N ASN A 126 4.52 -0.31 12.61
CA ASN A 126 5.89 -0.80 12.83
C ASN A 126 6.79 0.17 13.62
N THR A 127 7.57 -0.39 14.54
CA THR A 127 8.80 0.22 15.07
C THR A 127 10.04 -0.43 14.46
N GLY A 128 10.88 0.35 13.78
CA GLY A 128 12.22 -0.09 13.38
C GLY A 128 13.17 -0.12 14.57
N MET A 129 13.94 -1.20 14.69
CA MET A 129 15.10 -1.25 15.57
C MET A 129 16.27 -0.56 14.87
N SER A 130 16.74 0.57 15.39
CA SER A 130 18.08 1.04 15.02
C SER A 130 19.06 0.33 15.93
N GLN A 131 19.97 -0.46 15.35
CA GLN A 131 21.18 -0.81 16.10
C GLN A 131 21.95 0.48 16.34
N CYS A 132 22.19 0.83 17.60
CA CYS A 132 23.23 1.78 17.94
C CYS A 132 24.58 1.08 17.76
N LEU A 133 25.61 1.84 17.42
CA LEU A 133 27.01 1.38 17.35
C LEU A 133 27.53 0.85 18.70
N ASP A 134 26.75 0.97 19.78
CA ASP A 134 27.01 0.40 21.10
C ASP A 134 26.08 -0.81 21.35
N PRO A 135 26.59 -2.05 21.32
CA PRO A 135 25.80 -3.26 21.55
C PRO A 135 25.26 -3.40 22.98
N SER A 136 25.68 -2.54 23.93
CA SER A 136 25.15 -2.52 25.30
C SER A 136 23.90 -1.66 25.47
N ARG A 137 23.48 -0.91 24.44
CA ARG A 137 22.31 -0.02 24.48
C ARG A 137 21.40 -0.23 23.26
N MET A 138 20.29 -0.93 23.50
CA MET A 138 19.24 -1.11 22.49
C MET A 138 18.24 0.04 22.58
N TYR A 139 18.16 0.87 21.53
CA TYR A 139 17.17 1.95 21.45
C TYR A 139 16.16 1.65 20.32
N LEU A 140 14.87 1.62 20.66
CA LEU A 140 13.78 1.66 19.68
C LEU A 140 13.67 3.09 19.15
N THR A 141 14.42 3.41 18.09
CA THR A 141 14.47 4.79 17.55
C THR A 141 13.84 4.93 16.17
N GLY A 142 13.68 3.85 15.40
CA GLY A 142 13.06 3.90 14.07
C GLY A 142 11.53 3.84 14.17
N GLN A 143 10.83 4.81 13.62
CA GLN A 143 9.36 4.73 13.44
C GLN A 143 9.10 4.55 11.96
N VAL A 144 9.00 3.30 11.54
CA VAL A 144 9.09 2.96 10.12
C VAL A 144 7.80 3.34 9.40
N THR A 145 6.64 2.98 9.95
CA THR A 145 5.36 3.36 9.35
C THR A 145 5.07 4.86 9.47
N PHE A 146 5.43 5.49 10.61
CA PHE A 146 5.25 6.94 10.77
C PHE A 146 6.15 7.75 9.84
N SER A 147 7.31 7.24 9.43
CA SER A 147 8.22 7.96 8.53
C SER A 147 7.88 7.73 7.06
N TYR A 148 7.61 6.48 6.65
CA TYR A 148 7.39 6.14 5.23
C TYR A 148 5.94 6.25 4.76
N THR A 149 4.99 6.37 5.69
CA THR A 149 3.55 6.49 5.38
C THR A 149 3.00 7.79 5.96
N ALA A 150 3.05 7.93 7.29
CA ALA A 150 2.24 8.91 8.00
C ALA A 150 2.96 10.24 8.29
N ALA A 151 4.14 10.46 7.70
CA ALA A 151 4.99 11.61 8.05
C ALA A 151 4.31 12.95 7.77
N PHE A 152 3.43 12.97 6.77
CA PHE A 152 2.74 14.16 6.30
C PHE A 152 1.22 14.04 6.35
N TRP A 153 0.70 13.06 7.11
CA TRP A 153 -0.73 12.86 7.27
C TRP A 153 -1.39 14.05 7.98
N THR A 154 -2.57 14.40 7.48
CA THR A 154 -3.52 15.32 8.09
C THR A 154 -4.36 14.61 9.15
N TRP A 155 -5.23 15.34 9.85
CA TRP A 155 -6.17 14.69 10.77
C TRP A 155 -7.17 13.81 10.02
N GLU A 156 -7.56 14.20 8.82
CA GLU A 156 -8.49 13.46 7.97
C GLU A 156 -7.93 12.08 7.58
N ASP A 157 -6.63 12.02 7.27
CA ASP A 157 -5.91 10.76 7.02
C ASP A 157 -5.89 9.88 8.28
N TRP A 158 -5.57 10.46 9.44
CA TRP A 158 -5.57 9.75 10.72
C TRP A 158 -6.96 9.28 11.13
N GLU A 159 -8.01 10.07 10.91
CA GLU A 159 -9.39 9.70 11.23
C GLU A 159 -9.85 8.52 10.37
N LEU A 160 -9.48 8.51 9.09
CA LEU A 160 -9.74 7.38 8.20
C LEU A 160 -9.00 6.11 8.66
N GLU A 161 -7.73 6.24 9.02
CA GLU A 161 -6.92 5.12 9.52
C GLU A 161 -7.44 4.58 10.87
N LEU A 162 -7.88 5.46 11.77
CA LEU A 162 -8.49 5.07 13.05
C LEU A 162 -9.81 4.32 12.85
N ASP A 163 -10.66 4.80 11.92
CA ASP A 163 -11.89 4.10 11.55
C ASP A 163 -11.58 2.72 10.92
N TRP A 164 -10.58 2.65 10.03
CA TRP A 164 -10.12 1.40 9.42
C TRP A 164 -9.62 0.41 10.47
N MET A 165 -8.70 0.83 11.36
CA MET A 165 -8.16 0.02 12.45
C MET A 165 -9.25 -0.51 13.38
N ALA A 166 -10.20 0.35 13.77
CA ALA A 166 -11.31 -0.04 14.62
C ALA A 166 -12.15 -1.15 13.98
N LEU A 167 -12.52 -0.99 12.71
CA LEU A 167 -13.31 -1.99 11.98
C LEU A 167 -12.59 -3.35 11.88
N ARG A 168 -11.25 -3.38 11.76
CA ARG A 168 -10.47 -4.63 11.80
C ARG A 168 -10.21 -5.20 13.20
N GLY A 169 -10.71 -4.54 14.25
CA GLY A 169 -10.54 -4.98 15.64
C GLY A 169 -9.16 -4.75 16.21
N VAL A 170 -8.37 -3.83 15.63
CA VAL A 170 -7.08 -3.42 16.19
C VAL A 170 -7.35 -2.79 17.55
N ASN A 171 -6.74 -3.34 18.59
CA ASN A 171 -6.93 -2.89 19.98
C ASN A 171 -5.60 -2.55 20.68
N LEU A 172 -4.48 -2.66 19.97
CA LEU A 172 -3.16 -2.22 20.43
C LEU A 172 -2.42 -1.49 19.29
N PRO A 173 -2.93 -0.34 18.79
CA PRO A 173 -2.20 0.45 17.82
C PRO A 173 -1.00 1.13 18.50
N LEU A 174 0.13 1.20 17.82
CA LEU A 174 1.23 2.05 18.27
C LEU A 174 0.81 3.53 18.19
N ALA A 175 0.62 4.17 19.33
CA ALA A 175 0.40 5.62 19.39
C ALA A 175 1.72 6.31 19.72
N TRP A 176 2.26 7.06 18.75
CA TRP A 176 3.49 7.84 18.93
C TRP A 176 3.19 9.34 18.89
N PRO A 177 2.82 9.97 20.03
CA PRO A 177 2.70 11.43 20.08
C PRO A 177 4.06 12.10 19.83
N SER A 178 4.04 13.25 19.16
CA SER A 178 5.22 14.04 18.79
C SER A 178 6.24 14.12 19.95
N LYS A 179 7.48 13.75 19.66
CA LYS A 179 8.62 13.51 20.57
C LYS A 179 9.14 14.72 21.38
N HIS A 180 8.38 15.79 21.58
CA HIS A 180 8.84 16.94 22.40
C HIS A 180 8.61 16.77 23.91
N GLY A 181 8.30 15.56 24.44
CA GLY A 181 7.99 15.45 25.88
C GLY A 181 8.26 14.16 26.65
N ILE A 182 8.17 12.95 26.08
CA ILE A 182 8.23 11.73 26.93
C ILE A 182 8.96 10.58 26.21
N ALA A 183 9.96 10.00 26.87
CA ALA A 183 10.79 8.90 26.34
C ALA A 183 10.33 7.52 26.86
N SER A 184 10.29 6.57 25.91
CA SER A 184 10.39 5.10 26.00
C SER A 184 9.39 4.30 26.86
N ALA A 185 8.76 3.32 26.22
CA ALA A 185 8.25 2.12 26.89
C ALA A 185 8.70 0.87 26.11
N THR A 186 9.17 -0.15 26.84
CA THR A 186 9.55 -1.46 26.31
C THR A 186 8.36 -2.41 26.54
N PHE A 187 7.80 -2.99 25.48
CA PHE A 187 6.72 -3.99 25.60
C PHE A 187 7.23 -5.38 25.17
N ARG A 188 6.94 -6.40 25.98
CA ARG A 188 6.89 -7.81 25.57
C ARG A 188 5.48 -8.32 25.88
N ALA A 189 4.71 -8.68 24.87
CA ALA A 189 3.39 -9.28 25.04
C ALA A 189 3.14 -10.37 23.98
N PRO A 190 2.44 -11.47 24.32
CA PRO A 190 1.93 -12.42 23.34
C PRO A 190 0.73 -11.81 22.60
N GLY A 191 0.79 -11.74 21.27
CA GLY A 191 -0.25 -11.16 20.41
C GLY A 191 0.02 -11.42 18.93
N MET A 192 -0.93 -11.07 18.07
CA MET A 192 -0.76 -11.10 16.61
C MET A 192 -0.33 -9.70 16.15
N VAL A 193 0.76 -9.62 15.39
CA VAL A 193 1.53 -8.37 15.19
C VAL A 193 1.80 -8.17 13.70
N ILE A 194 1.54 -6.97 13.18
CA ILE A 194 1.93 -6.56 11.82
C ILE A 194 3.02 -5.50 11.86
N TYR A 195 4.08 -5.70 11.07
CA TYR A 195 5.22 -4.78 10.91
C TYR A 195 5.39 -4.36 9.43
N PRO A 196 4.74 -3.28 8.94
CA PRO A 196 5.09 -2.73 7.63
C PRO A 196 6.48 -2.07 7.68
N GLU A 197 7.51 -2.65 7.05
CA GLU A 197 8.85 -2.02 7.00
C GLU A 197 9.01 -0.95 5.91
N HIS A 198 8.12 -0.91 4.91
CA HIS A 198 8.24 -0.03 3.72
C HIS A 198 7.14 1.02 3.60
N GLY A 199 6.43 1.24 4.71
CA GLY A 199 5.19 2.02 4.74
C GLY A 199 4.02 1.27 4.12
N LEU A 200 2.80 1.59 4.53
CA LEU A 200 1.55 1.02 4.00
C LEU A 200 1.36 1.43 2.53
N MET A 201 2.02 2.50 2.07
CA MET A 201 1.84 3.12 0.75
C MET A 201 2.72 2.55 -0.38
N THR A 202 3.48 1.47 -0.16
CA THR A 202 4.42 0.99 -1.20
C THR A 202 3.79 0.11 -2.28
N ASN A 203 2.78 -0.71 -1.95
CA ASN A 203 2.06 -1.54 -2.94
C ASN A 203 0.63 -1.82 -2.47
N SER A 204 -0.39 -1.44 -3.25
CA SER A 204 -1.80 -1.76 -2.95
C SER A 204 -2.13 -3.25 -2.96
N ILE A 205 -1.32 -4.04 -3.66
CA ILE A 205 -1.29 -5.51 -3.57
C ILE A 205 -1.32 -5.98 -2.10
N TYR A 206 -0.74 -5.24 -1.15
CA TYR A 206 -0.76 -5.68 0.24
C TYR A 206 -2.11 -5.57 0.95
N GLU A 207 -3.03 -4.71 0.51
CA GLU A 207 -4.22 -4.38 1.30
C GLU A 207 -5.05 -5.62 1.68
N ILE A 208 -5.26 -6.52 0.72
CA ILE A 208 -5.95 -7.80 0.96
C ILE A 208 -5.17 -8.74 1.89
N VAL A 209 -3.83 -8.69 1.87
CA VAL A 209 -2.97 -9.52 2.73
C VAL A 209 -3.07 -9.04 4.18
N TYR A 210 -3.13 -7.72 4.40
CA TYR A 210 -3.30 -7.14 5.73
C TYR A 210 -4.68 -7.43 6.31
N ASP A 211 -5.73 -7.29 5.51
CA ASP A 211 -7.09 -7.62 5.93
C ASP A 211 -7.25 -9.12 6.21
N LEU A 212 -6.69 -9.99 5.36
CA LEU A 212 -6.68 -11.43 5.60
C LEU A 212 -5.95 -11.78 6.90
N PHE A 213 -4.81 -11.14 7.17
CA PHE A 213 -4.07 -11.35 8.41
C PHE A 213 -4.89 -10.95 9.63
N LEU A 214 -5.46 -9.74 9.66
CA LEU A 214 -6.28 -9.28 10.78
C LEU A 214 -7.54 -10.12 10.96
N ASP A 215 -8.14 -10.59 9.87
CA ASP A 215 -9.28 -11.49 9.92
C ASP A 215 -8.94 -12.87 10.48
N GLN A 216 -7.70 -13.34 10.32
CA GLN A 216 -7.25 -14.61 10.90
C GLN A 216 -7.27 -14.58 12.44
N ALA A 217 -7.15 -13.40 13.08
CA ALA A 217 -7.33 -13.25 14.52
C ALA A 217 -8.76 -13.55 15.00
N TRP A 218 -9.73 -13.66 14.09
CA TRP A 218 -11.13 -13.94 14.37
C TRP A 218 -11.56 -15.35 13.91
N SER A 219 -10.60 -16.18 13.50
CA SER A 219 -10.82 -17.57 13.09
C SER A 219 -9.84 -18.50 13.79
N ASN A 220 -10.35 -19.60 14.35
CA ASN A 220 -9.54 -20.67 14.95
C ASN A 220 -9.03 -21.69 13.93
N THR A 221 -9.52 -21.63 12.69
CA THR A 221 -9.04 -22.42 11.56
C THR A 221 -8.45 -21.48 10.49
N ALA A 222 -7.61 -22.04 9.62
CA ALA A 222 -7.08 -21.30 8.48
C ALA A 222 -8.24 -20.80 7.60
N ILE A 223 -8.21 -19.50 7.27
CA ILE A 223 -9.20 -18.89 6.38
C ILE A 223 -9.11 -19.52 4.99
N ASP A 224 -10.26 -19.87 4.39
CA ASP A 224 -10.32 -20.22 2.98
C ASP A 224 -10.03 -18.97 2.13
N THR A 225 -8.83 -18.92 1.57
CA THR A 225 -8.37 -17.78 0.77
C THR A 225 -9.15 -17.60 -0.53
N ARG A 226 -9.77 -18.65 -1.08
CA ARG A 226 -10.59 -18.53 -2.30
C ARG A 226 -11.87 -17.78 -1.98
N ASP A 227 -12.59 -18.22 -0.95
CA ASP A 227 -13.82 -17.56 -0.51
C ASP A 227 -13.55 -16.15 0.03
N TYR A 228 -12.38 -15.95 0.64
CA TYR A 228 -11.93 -14.63 1.10
C TYR A 228 -11.72 -13.65 -0.06
N PHE A 229 -10.92 -14.03 -1.05
CA PHE A 229 -10.68 -13.19 -2.24
C PHE A 229 -11.98 -12.92 -3.00
N HIS A 230 -12.88 -13.90 -3.08
CA HIS A 230 -14.19 -13.70 -3.71
C HIS A 230 -15.00 -12.60 -2.99
N ARG A 231 -15.12 -12.65 -1.64
CA ARG A 231 -15.82 -11.62 -0.86
C ARG A 231 -15.11 -10.26 -0.92
N TRP A 232 -13.79 -10.26 -0.99
CA TRP A 232 -12.99 -9.05 -1.17
C TRP A 232 -13.35 -8.34 -2.47
N VAL A 233 -13.34 -9.07 -3.60
CA VAL A 233 -13.76 -8.54 -4.91
C VAL A 233 -15.18 -7.99 -4.86
N GLN A 234 -16.08 -8.71 -4.17
CA GLN A 234 -17.47 -8.31 -4.05
C GLN A 234 -17.65 -6.96 -3.33
N SER A 235 -16.88 -6.68 -2.28
CA SER A 235 -16.95 -5.40 -1.55
C SER A 235 -16.13 -4.29 -2.22
N ARG A 236 -14.99 -4.63 -2.79
CA ARG A 236 -14.03 -3.69 -3.38
C ARG A 236 -14.59 -2.97 -4.60
N TYR A 237 -15.31 -3.67 -5.47
CA TYR A 237 -15.86 -3.10 -6.71
C TYR A 237 -17.35 -2.73 -6.65
N THR A 238 -17.95 -2.72 -5.45
CA THR A 238 -19.34 -2.26 -5.27
C THR A 238 -19.54 -0.85 -5.82
N GLY A 239 -20.73 -0.56 -6.36
CA GLY A 239 -21.13 0.79 -6.79
C GLY A 239 -21.15 1.02 -8.30
N SER A 240 -20.63 0.09 -9.11
CA SER A 240 -20.66 0.19 -10.58
C SER A 240 -21.76 -0.65 -11.24
N GLY A 241 -22.62 -1.31 -10.46
CA GLY A 241 -23.58 -2.31 -10.95
C GLY A 241 -23.20 -3.73 -10.51
N PRO A 242 -23.73 -4.78 -11.16
CA PRO A 242 -23.25 -6.15 -10.96
C PRO A 242 -21.75 -6.23 -11.23
N ILE A 243 -21.00 -7.01 -10.47
CA ILE A 243 -19.54 -7.12 -10.64
C ILE A 243 -19.24 -8.15 -11.73
N PRO A 244 -18.49 -7.82 -12.81
CA PRO A 244 -18.17 -8.78 -13.85
C PRO A 244 -17.40 -9.98 -13.30
N LYS A 245 -17.71 -11.18 -13.80
CA LYS A 245 -17.02 -12.41 -13.42
C LYS A 245 -15.50 -12.33 -13.64
N GLN A 246 -15.07 -11.56 -14.64
CA GLN A 246 -13.68 -11.39 -15.01
C GLN A 246 -12.85 -10.70 -13.91
N LEU A 247 -13.45 -9.87 -13.06
CA LEU A 247 -12.75 -9.33 -11.89
C LEU A 247 -12.45 -10.44 -10.88
N TYR A 248 -13.40 -11.35 -10.62
CA TYR A 248 -13.15 -12.52 -9.77
C TYR A 248 -12.08 -13.43 -10.37
N GLU A 249 -12.12 -13.65 -11.68
CA GLU A 249 -11.12 -14.43 -12.42
C GLU A 249 -9.72 -13.80 -12.31
N ALA A 250 -9.59 -12.47 -12.48
CA ALA A 250 -8.32 -11.76 -12.35
C ALA A 250 -7.67 -11.94 -10.97
N TRP A 251 -8.46 -11.79 -9.91
CA TRP A 251 -7.97 -11.98 -8.54
C TRP A 251 -7.64 -13.44 -8.23
N GLU A 252 -8.41 -14.40 -8.75
CA GLU A 252 -8.09 -15.83 -8.61
C GLU A 252 -6.80 -16.21 -9.35
N ILE A 253 -6.55 -15.66 -10.54
CA ILE A 253 -5.30 -15.85 -11.30
C ILE A 253 -4.09 -15.42 -10.45
N MET A 254 -4.20 -14.31 -9.71
CA MET A 254 -3.10 -13.78 -8.90
C MET A 254 -2.98 -14.45 -7.52
N ARG A 255 -4.08 -14.95 -6.94
CA ARG A 255 -4.17 -15.42 -5.54
C ARG A 255 -3.07 -16.41 -5.13
N LYS A 256 -2.67 -17.32 -6.00
CA LYS A 256 -1.60 -18.29 -5.68
C LYS A 256 -0.22 -17.82 -6.09
N PRO A 257 0.03 -17.46 -7.36
CA PRO A 257 1.40 -17.20 -7.79
C PRO A 257 1.95 -15.91 -7.19
N VAL A 258 1.11 -14.87 -7.09
CA VAL A 258 1.52 -13.54 -6.61
C VAL A 258 1.32 -13.43 -5.09
N TYR A 259 0.20 -13.93 -4.57
CA TYR A 259 -0.19 -13.76 -3.15
C TYR A 259 0.10 -14.95 -2.23
N SER A 260 0.67 -16.04 -2.74
CA SER A 260 0.95 -17.25 -1.95
C SER A 260 2.37 -17.74 -2.16
N ASN A 261 3.34 -16.82 -2.04
CA ASN A 261 4.75 -17.20 -1.99
C ASN A 261 5.04 -17.99 -0.71
N THR A 262 5.52 -19.22 -0.86
CA THR A 262 5.91 -20.11 0.25
C THR A 262 7.42 -20.28 0.36
N ASN A 263 8.20 -19.61 -0.49
CA ASN A 263 9.65 -19.72 -0.48
C ASN A 263 10.25 -18.88 0.67
N PRO A 264 10.89 -19.52 1.67
CA PRO A 264 11.42 -18.83 2.85
C PRO A 264 12.63 -17.93 2.54
N ASP A 265 13.25 -18.08 1.37
CA ASP A 265 14.38 -17.23 0.94
C ASP A 265 13.92 -15.81 0.55
N PHE A 266 12.62 -15.57 0.41
CA PHE A 266 12.05 -14.27 0.05
C PHE A 266 11.36 -13.66 1.27
N SER A 267 11.97 -12.60 1.82
CA SER A 267 11.51 -11.95 3.05
C SER A 267 10.63 -10.70 2.83
N ALA A 268 10.49 -10.24 1.58
CA ALA A 268 9.69 -9.08 1.22
C ALA A 268 9.23 -9.14 -0.24
N VAL A 269 8.29 -8.27 -0.65
CA VAL A 269 7.99 -8.10 -2.08
C VAL A 269 9.24 -7.64 -2.82
N PRO A 270 9.56 -8.27 -3.97
CA PRO A 270 10.70 -7.88 -4.77
C PRO A 270 10.61 -6.43 -5.26
N LYS A 271 11.73 -5.71 -5.25
CA LYS A 271 11.87 -4.44 -5.97
C LYS A 271 11.86 -4.70 -7.47
N SER A 272 11.39 -3.73 -8.24
CA SER A 272 11.57 -3.77 -9.69
C SER A 272 13.00 -3.40 -10.05
N VAL A 273 13.54 -4.03 -11.11
CA VAL A 273 14.95 -3.92 -11.50
C VAL A 273 15.38 -2.48 -11.80
N PHE A 274 14.45 -1.61 -12.21
CA PHE A 274 14.78 -0.21 -12.48
C PHE A 274 14.94 0.67 -11.22
N GLU A 275 14.46 0.22 -10.06
CA GLU A 275 14.47 0.96 -8.80
C GLU A 275 15.85 1.05 -8.13
N PRO A 276 16.64 -0.04 -7.99
CA PRO A 276 18.02 0.10 -7.54
C PRO A 276 18.85 0.82 -8.60
N LYS A 277 19.95 1.43 -8.14
CA LYS A 277 20.99 1.97 -9.02
C LYS A 277 21.38 0.97 -10.13
N PRO A 278 21.39 1.39 -11.41
CA PRO A 278 21.78 0.54 -12.53
C PRO A 278 23.16 -0.09 -12.32
N ALA A 279 23.28 -1.37 -12.65
CA ALA A 279 24.52 -2.12 -12.53
C ALA A 279 24.63 -3.16 -13.65
N ILE A 280 25.85 -3.51 -14.04
CA ILE A 280 26.10 -4.54 -15.06
C ILE A 280 25.81 -5.97 -14.56
N SER A 281 25.74 -6.17 -13.25
CA SER A 281 25.49 -7.47 -12.62
C SER A 281 24.88 -7.31 -11.22
N GLY A 282 24.42 -8.39 -10.61
CA GLY A 282 23.97 -8.40 -9.22
C GLY A 282 22.51 -8.01 -9.00
N LEU A 283 21.87 -7.31 -9.94
CA LEU A 283 20.48 -6.88 -9.81
C LEU A 283 19.52 -8.07 -9.65
N LEU A 284 19.63 -9.09 -10.52
CA LEU A 284 18.72 -10.24 -10.53
C LEU A 284 19.03 -11.34 -9.50
N SER A 285 20.16 -11.24 -8.80
CA SER A 285 20.67 -12.30 -7.91
C SER A 285 20.59 -11.98 -6.42
N SER A 286 20.11 -10.78 -6.05
CA SER A 286 19.99 -10.41 -4.64
C SER A 286 18.89 -11.24 -3.96
N LYS A 287 19.28 -12.11 -3.03
CA LYS A 287 18.38 -12.97 -2.22
C LYS A 287 18.18 -12.46 -0.79
N PHE A 288 18.93 -11.45 -0.35
CA PHE A 288 18.86 -10.89 1.00
C PHE A 288 18.31 -9.45 0.95
N GLY A 289 17.30 -9.16 1.77
CA GLY A 289 16.56 -7.89 1.73
C GLY A 289 15.53 -7.85 0.59
N HIS A 290 15.31 -6.67 0.00
CA HIS A 290 14.43 -6.50 -1.16
C HIS A 290 15.14 -6.89 -2.45
N GLY A 291 15.23 -8.20 -2.71
CA GLY A 291 15.69 -8.71 -4.00
C GLY A 291 14.81 -8.25 -5.17
N THR A 292 15.25 -8.46 -6.41
CA THR A 292 14.41 -8.17 -7.60
C THR A 292 13.88 -9.43 -8.28
N ASN A 293 14.15 -10.60 -7.68
CA ASN A 293 13.81 -11.87 -8.29
C ASN A 293 12.30 -12.14 -8.16
N LEU A 294 11.66 -12.58 -9.25
CA LEU A 294 10.23 -12.87 -9.24
C LEU A 294 9.97 -14.27 -8.65
N THR A 295 8.90 -14.39 -7.88
CA THR A 295 8.44 -15.67 -7.30
C THR A 295 7.35 -16.34 -8.15
N TYR A 296 7.03 -15.75 -9.31
CA TYR A 296 5.96 -16.17 -10.21
C TYR A 296 6.32 -15.86 -11.66
N GLU A 297 5.66 -16.56 -12.58
CA GLU A 297 5.80 -16.33 -14.03
C GLU A 297 5.15 -14.99 -14.45
N PRO A 298 5.86 -14.08 -15.13
CA PRO A 298 5.32 -12.79 -15.58
C PRO A 298 3.98 -12.87 -16.32
N ALA A 299 3.78 -13.95 -17.09
CA ALA A 299 2.55 -14.21 -17.84
C ALA A 299 1.29 -14.29 -16.94
N VAL A 300 1.42 -14.62 -15.65
CA VAL A 300 0.30 -14.64 -14.69
C VAL A 300 -0.33 -13.25 -14.58
N VAL A 301 0.50 -12.21 -14.42
CA VAL A 301 0.02 -10.83 -14.24
C VAL A 301 -0.58 -10.30 -15.55
N VAL A 302 -0.02 -10.69 -16.70
CA VAL A 302 -0.61 -10.36 -18.01
C VAL A 302 -1.99 -10.99 -18.18
N LYS A 303 -2.20 -12.25 -17.75
CA LYS A 303 -3.52 -12.90 -17.76
C LYS A 303 -4.53 -12.19 -16.86
N ALA A 304 -4.12 -11.82 -15.64
CA ALA A 304 -4.98 -11.07 -14.72
C ALA A 304 -5.34 -9.69 -15.27
N TRP A 305 -4.36 -8.98 -15.86
CA TRP A 305 -4.57 -7.70 -16.51
C TRP A 305 -5.59 -7.80 -17.65
N LYS A 306 -5.50 -8.83 -18.50
CA LYS A 306 -6.47 -9.05 -19.59
C LYS A 306 -7.88 -9.25 -19.05
N ALA A 307 -8.05 -10.08 -18.01
CA ALA A 307 -9.35 -10.26 -17.37
C ALA A 307 -9.90 -8.93 -16.80
N MET A 308 -9.06 -8.09 -16.19
CA MET A 308 -9.48 -6.75 -15.75
C MET A 308 -9.90 -5.85 -16.92
N ARG A 309 -9.23 -5.91 -18.07
CA ARG A 309 -9.61 -5.16 -19.27
C ARG A 309 -10.94 -5.65 -19.86
N GLU A 310 -11.10 -6.96 -19.99
CA GLU A 310 -12.36 -7.59 -20.43
C GLU A 310 -13.53 -7.21 -19.52
N ALA A 311 -13.31 -7.10 -18.21
CA ALA A 311 -14.34 -6.62 -17.29
C ALA A 311 -14.83 -5.21 -17.64
N ALA A 312 -13.91 -4.28 -17.94
CA ALA A 312 -14.25 -2.90 -18.28
C ALA A 312 -14.82 -2.75 -19.70
N ASP A 313 -14.44 -3.63 -20.63
CA ASP A 313 -15.08 -3.70 -21.95
C ASP A 313 -16.55 -4.09 -21.84
N LEU A 314 -16.87 -5.02 -20.93
CA LEU A 314 -18.24 -5.45 -20.64
C LEU A 314 -19.03 -4.43 -19.81
N GLN A 315 -18.35 -3.60 -19.01
CA GLN A 315 -18.98 -2.67 -18.07
C GLN A 315 -18.15 -1.39 -17.94
N GLN A 316 -18.52 -0.40 -18.76
CA GLN A 316 -17.79 0.87 -18.87
C GLN A 316 -17.79 1.69 -17.57
N GLU A 317 -18.78 1.49 -16.70
CA GLU A 317 -18.87 2.16 -15.39
C GLU A 317 -17.67 1.82 -14.48
N LEU A 318 -16.95 0.73 -14.74
CA LEU A 318 -15.72 0.40 -14.02
C LEU A 318 -14.63 1.46 -14.18
N TRP A 319 -14.57 2.16 -15.32
CA TRP A 319 -13.63 3.27 -15.51
C TRP A 319 -13.86 4.44 -14.57
N SER A 320 -15.06 4.53 -13.97
CA SER A 320 -15.38 5.52 -12.93
C SER A 320 -15.26 4.98 -11.51
N ASN A 321 -14.93 3.69 -11.33
CA ASN A 321 -14.79 3.08 -10.02
C ASN A 321 -13.38 3.28 -9.46
N PRO A 322 -13.20 3.99 -8.33
CA PRO A 322 -11.88 4.25 -7.77
C PRO A 322 -11.06 2.99 -7.46
N ALA A 323 -11.72 1.90 -7.04
CA ALA A 323 -11.05 0.64 -6.76
C ALA A 323 -10.52 -0.01 -8.03
N TYR A 324 -11.33 -0.01 -9.10
CA TYR A 324 -10.92 -0.54 -10.39
C TYR A 324 -9.76 0.29 -10.97
N GLN A 325 -9.88 1.62 -10.97
CA GLN A 325 -8.83 2.52 -11.42
C GLN A 325 -7.51 2.28 -10.69
N HIS A 326 -7.57 2.10 -9.37
CA HIS A 326 -6.39 1.80 -8.56
C HIS A 326 -5.76 0.46 -8.94
N ASP A 327 -6.55 -0.61 -8.97
CA ASP A 327 -6.03 -1.96 -9.17
C ASP A 327 -5.52 -2.18 -10.59
N VAL A 328 -6.19 -1.63 -11.61
CA VAL A 328 -5.72 -1.75 -13.00
C VAL A 328 -4.44 -0.96 -13.22
N VAL A 329 -4.22 0.17 -12.52
CA VAL A 329 -2.93 0.89 -12.52
C VAL A 329 -1.84 0.03 -11.87
N ASP A 330 -2.09 -0.57 -10.70
CA ASP A 330 -1.10 -1.39 -10.00
C ASP A 330 -0.74 -2.67 -10.78
N VAL A 331 -1.73 -3.33 -11.38
CA VAL A 331 -1.50 -4.50 -12.22
C VAL A 331 -0.77 -4.11 -13.52
N THR A 332 -1.11 -2.99 -14.15
CA THR A 332 -0.39 -2.50 -15.35
C THR A 332 1.05 -2.13 -15.01
N ARG A 333 1.27 -1.44 -13.87
CA ARG A 333 2.60 -1.15 -13.32
C ARG A 333 3.41 -2.44 -13.25
N GLN A 334 2.86 -3.48 -12.62
CA GLN A 334 3.56 -4.77 -12.48
C GLN A 334 3.83 -5.49 -13.82
N VAL A 335 2.94 -5.39 -14.81
CA VAL A 335 3.18 -5.91 -16.16
C VAL A 335 4.40 -5.23 -16.79
N LEU A 336 4.44 -3.89 -16.78
CA LEU A 336 5.54 -3.11 -17.36
C LEU A 336 6.86 -3.34 -16.61
N THR A 337 6.82 -3.42 -15.27
CA THR A 337 8.03 -3.68 -14.48
C THR A 337 8.61 -5.08 -14.74
N ASN A 338 7.75 -6.08 -14.97
CA ASN A 338 8.20 -7.42 -15.32
C ASN A 338 8.84 -7.44 -16.72
N ALA A 339 8.28 -6.67 -17.67
CA ALA A 339 8.82 -6.56 -19.02
C ALA A 339 10.16 -5.83 -19.09
N PHE A 340 10.51 -5.04 -18.07
CA PHE A 340 11.82 -4.40 -17.95
C PHE A 340 12.95 -5.44 -17.82
N ILE A 341 12.69 -6.58 -17.17
CA ILE A 341 13.68 -7.62 -16.86
C ILE A 341 14.40 -8.13 -18.13
N PRO A 342 13.69 -8.66 -19.15
CA PRO A 342 14.36 -9.14 -20.36
C PRO A 342 15.02 -8.01 -21.17
N MET A 343 14.54 -6.76 -21.09
CA MET A 343 15.21 -5.62 -21.75
C MET A 343 16.56 -5.31 -21.09
N TYR A 344 16.61 -5.33 -19.76
CA TYR A 344 17.85 -5.17 -19.00
C TYR A 344 18.84 -6.30 -19.29
N GLU A 345 18.39 -7.56 -19.27
CA GLU A 345 19.23 -8.71 -19.60
C GLU A 345 19.77 -8.61 -21.03
N GLY A 346 18.93 -8.21 -21.98
CA GLY A 346 19.31 -7.95 -23.36
C GLY A 346 20.37 -6.85 -23.48
N LEU A 347 20.22 -5.73 -22.76
CA LEU A 347 21.20 -4.64 -22.74
C LEU A 347 22.56 -5.11 -22.23
N VAL A 348 22.58 -5.78 -21.06
CA VAL A 348 23.81 -6.28 -20.44
C VAL A 348 24.49 -7.36 -21.28
N SER A 349 23.71 -8.29 -21.84
CA SER A 349 24.22 -9.33 -22.73
C SER A 349 24.85 -8.73 -23.99
N THR A 350 24.16 -7.78 -24.63
CA THR A 350 24.65 -7.09 -25.83
C THR A 350 25.95 -6.34 -25.55
N TYR A 351 26.05 -5.65 -24.41
CA TYR A 351 27.28 -4.96 -24.01
C TYR A 351 28.45 -5.93 -23.81
N ASN A 352 28.23 -7.01 -23.05
CA ASN A 352 29.26 -8.01 -22.73
C ASN A 352 29.76 -8.79 -23.96
N THR A 353 28.91 -8.95 -24.98
CA THR A 353 29.23 -9.67 -26.22
C THR A 353 29.77 -8.76 -27.32
N SER A 354 30.15 -7.52 -26.99
CA SER A 354 30.67 -6.51 -27.93
C SER A 354 29.67 -6.10 -29.02
N GLY A 355 28.39 -5.97 -28.66
CA GLY A 355 27.37 -5.37 -29.52
C GLY A 355 27.71 -3.93 -29.91
N SER A 356 27.16 -3.46 -31.03
CA SER A 356 27.44 -2.11 -31.51
C SER A 356 26.84 -1.04 -30.60
N ALA A 357 27.40 0.17 -30.63
CA ALA A 357 26.82 1.31 -29.93
C ALA A 357 25.36 1.55 -30.35
N ASP A 358 25.03 1.33 -31.63
CA ASP A 358 23.67 1.47 -32.17
C ASP A 358 22.70 0.44 -31.58
N ASP A 359 23.13 -0.81 -31.39
CA ASP A 359 22.30 -1.85 -30.75
C ASP A 359 21.99 -1.49 -29.29
N LEU A 360 22.99 -1.01 -28.56
CA LEU A 360 22.85 -0.57 -27.16
C LEU A 360 21.92 0.63 -27.05
N LEU A 361 22.06 1.61 -27.95
CA LEU A 361 21.19 2.79 -27.98
C LEU A 361 19.74 2.42 -28.33
N LYS A 362 19.53 1.43 -29.21
CA LYS A 362 18.19 0.94 -29.55
C LYS A 362 17.51 0.26 -28.36
N ILE A 363 18.19 -0.67 -27.70
CA ILE A 363 17.65 -1.32 -26.48
C ILE A 363 17.43 -0.27 -25.39
N GLY A 364 18.37 0.65 -25.23
CA GLY A 364 18.28 1.73 -24.27
C GLY A 364 17.11 2.69 -24.52
N HIS A 365 16.81 3.00 -25.78
CA HIS A 365 15.63 3.76 -26.16
C HIS A 365 14.35 3.06 -25.71
N ASP A 366 14.23 1.75 -25.94
CA ASP A 366 13.05 0.97 -25.55
C ASP A 366 12.88 0.92 -24.02
N ILE A 367 13.99 0.79 -23.28
CA ILE A 367 14.01 0.88 -21.80
C ILE A 367 13.47 2.24 -21.33
N VAL A 368 13.98 3.33 -21.91
CA VAL A 368 13.57 4.69 -21.53
C VAL A 368 12.09 4.94 -21.88
N GLU A 369 11.62 4.50 -23.05
CA GLU A 369 10.22 4.64 -23.44
C GLU A 369 9.29 3.78 -22.58
N LEU A 370 9.70 2.56 -22.20
CA LEU A 370 8.93 1.71 -21.29
C LEU A 370 8.75 2.41 -19.93
N LEU A 371 9.82 3.02 -19.38
CA LEU A 371 9.75 3.77 -18.13
C LEU A 371 8.92 5.05 -18.25
N ARG A 372 8.93 5.72 -19.40
CA ARG A 372 8.06 6.89 -19.65
C ARG A 372 6.58 6.50 -19.72
N ASP A 373 6.25 5.37 -20.34
CA ASP A 373 4.89 4.87 -20.34
C ASP A 373 4.45 4.34 -18.97
N LEU A 374 5.36 3.73 -18.21
CA LEU A 374 5.13 3.40 -16.81
C LEU A 374 4.80 4.66 -15.99
N ASP A 375 5.61 5.72 -16.12
CA ASP A 375 5.38 7.02 -15.48
C ASP A 375 4.00 7.58 -15.86
N ALA A 376 3.62 7.52 -17.13
CA ALA A 376 2.32 7.98 -17.61
C ALA A 376 1.14 7.16 -17.04
N VAL A 377 1.26 5.83 -16.93
CA VAL A 377 0.22 4.98 -16.30
C VAL A 377 0.08 5.35 -14.83
N LEU A 378 1.19 5.44 -14.10
CA LEU A 378 1.19 5.83 -12.69
C LEU A 378 0.60 7.24 -12.50
N PHE A 379 0.81 8.14 -13.47
CA PHE A 379 0.32 9.51 -13.39
C PHE A 379 -1.20 9.60 -13.40
N THR A 380 -1.92 8.58 -13.89
CA THR A 380 -3.38 8.61 -13.97
C THR A 380 -4.07 8.54 -12.60
N ASN A 381 -3.38 8.05 -11.56
CA ASN A 381 -3.94 7.88 -10.22
C ASN A 381 -3.07 8.58 -9.17
N GLU A 382 -3.68 9.41 -8.33
CA GLU A 382 -2.96 10.25 -7.36
C GLU A 382 -2.17 9.48 -6.30
N ASN A 383 -2.58 8.25 -6.00
CA ASN A 383 -1.88 7.36 -5.06
C ASN A 383 -0.50 6.92 -5.57
N PHE A 384 -0.23 7.10 -6.87
CA PHE A 384 1.01 6.73 -7.53
C PHE A 384 1.79 7.96 -8.01
N ARG A 385 1.58 9.15 -7.45
CA ARG A 385 2.27 10.38 -7.86
C ARG A 385 3.25 10.88 -6.81
N LEU A 386 4.46 11.24 -7.25
CA LEU A 386 5.43 11.95 -6.41
C LEU A 386 4.88 13.30 -5.93
N SER A 387 4.10 13.98 -6.77
CA SER A 387 3.49 15.27 -6.43
C SER A 387 2.51 15.19 -5.27
N THR A 388 1.83 14.06 -5.07
CA THR A 388 0.96 13.84 -3.90
C THR A 388 1.79 13.82 -2.62
N TRP A 389 2.90 13.07 -2.60
CA TRP A 389 3.81 12.99 -1.45
C TRP A 389 4.48 14.32 -1.13
N ILE A 390 5.01 14.99 -2.15
CA ILE A 390 5.69 16.29 -1.99
C ILE A 390 4.70 17.39 -1.63
N GLY A 391 3.51 17.39 -2.22
CA GLY A 391 2.42 18.30 -1.86
C GLY A 391 2.02 18.17 -0.40
N ALA A 392 1.83 16.93 0.09
CA ALA A 392 1.55 16.66 1.49
C ALA A 392 2.68 17.18 2.40
N ALA A 393 3.94 16.93 2.07
CA ALA A 393 5.09 17.41 2.82
C ALA A 393 5.12 18.94 2.92
N ARG A 394 4.96 19.63 1.80
CA ARG A 394 4.96 21.10 1.74
C ARG A 394 3.79 21.72 2.51
N ASN A 395 2.62 21.08 2.50
CA ASN A 395 1.43 21.57 3.22
C ASN A 395 1.62 21.59 4.74
N GLN A 396 2.47 20.73 5.29
CA GLN A 396 2.81 20.72 6.72
C GLN A 396 3.59 21.98 7.16
N ALA A 397 4.09 22.78 6.21
CA ALA A 397 4.80 24.02 6.52
C ALA A 397 3.87 25.22 6.79
N HIS A 398 2.54 25.06 6.64
CA HIS A 398 1.54 26.10 6.95
C HIS A 398 1.82 27.48 6.32
N GLY A 399 2.38 27.49 5.10
CA GLY A 399 2.69 28.70 4.34
C GLY A 399 4.12 29.22 4.50
N ASP A 400 4.96 28.61 5.34
CA ASP A 400 6.39 28.92 5.42
C ASP A 400 7.14 28.29 4.22
N ALA A 401 7.67 29.13 3.34
CA ALA A 401 8.33 28.70 2.11
C ALA A 401 9.67 27.99 2.35
N ASP A 402 10.45 28.44 3.33
CA ASP A 402 11.75 27.84 3.65
C ASP A 402 11.54 26.48 4.30
N TYR A 403 10.58 26.38 5.23
CA TYR A 403 10.24 25.11 5.85
C TYR A 403 9.59 24.13 4.86
N ALA A 404 8.75 24.59 3.94
CA ALA A 404 8.21 23.77 2.86
C ALA A 404 9.32 23.18 1.98
N SER A 405 10.34 23.98 1.66
CA SER A 405 11.48 23.54 0.84
C SER A 405 12.35 22.53 1.59
N TYR A 406 12.53 22.72 2.89
CA TYR A 406 13.18 21.73 3.75
C TYR A 406 12.40 20.40 3.81
N LEU A 407 11.08 20.44 3.99
CA LEU A 407 10.26 19.23 4.03
C LEU A 407 10.23 18.50 2.68
N GLU A 408 10.24 19.24 1.57
CA GLU A 408 10.40 18.65 0.24
C GLU A 408 11.74 17.93 0.09
N TYR A 409 12.84 18.55 0.51
CA TYR A 409 14.15 17.89 0.51
C TYR A 409 14.11 16.59 1.32
N GLN A 410 13.51 16.60 2.51
CA GLN A 410 13.40 15.39 3.35
C GLN A 410 12.53 14.31 2.70
N ALA A 411 11.41 14.71 2.09
CA ALA A 411 10.50 13.82 1.39
C ALA A 411 11.16 13.14 0.17
N ARG A 412 11.99 13.88 -0.57
CA ARG A 412 12.82 13.39 -1.68
C ARG A 412 13.93 12.46 -1.21
N ASN A 413 14.69 12.90 -0.22
CA ASN A 413 15.84 12.19 0.28
C ASN A 413 15.41 10.82 0.83
N GLN A 414 14.36 10.77 1.65
CA GLN A 414 13.87 9.53 2.25
C GLN A 414 13.60 8.42 1.22
N ILE A 415 12.95 8.73 0.10
CA ILE A 415 12.56 7.75 -0.92
C ILE A 415 13.65 7.47 -1.96
N THR A 416 14.80 8.15 -1.86
CA THR A 416 15.95 8.00 -2.76
C THR A 416 17.23 7.69 -1.97
N LEU A 417 18.01 8.71 -1.61
CA LEU A 417 19.33 8.54 -0.99
C LEU A 417 19.28 8.15 0.49
N TRP A 418 18.16 8.42 1.14
CA TRP A 418 17.83 8.22 2.57
C TRP A 418 18.70 8.97 3.58
N GLY A 419 19.93 9.31 3.22
CA GLY A 419 20.75 10.27 3.92
C GLY A 419 21.51 11.19 2.95
N PRO A 420 22.31 12.12 3.48
CA PRO A 420 22.99 13.14 2.68
C PRO A 420 23.98 12.53 1.67
N ASN A 421 24.59 11.39 2.01
CA ASN A 421 25.60 10.75 1.17
C ASN A 421 25.16 9.41 0.56
N GLY A 422 23.87 9.08 0.64
CA GLY A 422 23.35 7.85 0.04
C GLY A 422 23.53 6.62 0.93
N GLU A 423 23.50 6.81 2.24
CA GLU A 423 23.86 5.82 3.27
C GLU A 423 23.09 4.51 3.13
N ILE A 424 21.80 4.56 2.75
CA ILE A 424 21.00 3.39 2.37
C ILE A 424 20.17 3.69 1.10
N SER A 425 20.87 4.07 0.04
CA SER A 425 20.28 4.45 -1.25
C SER A 425 19.25 3.43 -1.76
N ASP A 426 18.15 3.96 -2.29
CA ASP A 426 17.00 3.25 -2.84
C ASP A 426 16.28 2.33 -1.84
N TYR A 427 16.59 2.36 -0.54
CA TYR A 427 15.95 1.48 0.47
C TYR A 427 14.42 1.66 0.48
N ALA A 428 13.96 2.91 0.52
CA ALA A 428 12.55 3.27 0.50
C ALA A 428 12.06 3.74 -0.89
N SER A 429 12.68 3.21 -1.97
CA SER A 429 12.25 3.46 -3.35
C SER A 429 10.73 3.29 -3.53
N LYS A 430 10.19 4.03 -4.49
CA LYS A 430 8.77 4.03 -4.85
C LYS A 430 8.62 3.95 -6.35
N GLN A 431 7.51 3.41 -6.83
CA GLN A 431 7.15 3.45 -8.25
C GLN A 431 6.09 4.52 -8.44
N TRP A 432 6.53 5.77 -8.43
CA TRP A 432 5.65 6.93 -8.55
C TRP A 432 5.92 7.72 -9.82
N ALA A 433 4.85 8.18 -10.46
CA ALA A 433 4.92 9.15 -11.53
C ALA A 433 5.65 10.42 -11.06
N GLY A 434 6.48 10.98 -11.92
CA GLY A 434 7.41 12.06 -11.58
C GLY A 434 8.71 11.54 -10.96
N LEU A 435 8.67 10.51 -10.09
CA LEU A 435 9.90 9.88 -9.60
C LEU A 435 10.53 8.98 -10.68
N VAL A 436 9.70 8.21 -11.40
CA VAL A 436 10.17 7.37 -12.52
C VAL A 436 10.80 8.26 -13.60
N SER A 437 10.08 9.27 -14.09
CA SER A 437 10.58 10.15 -15.15
C SER A 437 11.74 11.06 -14.75
N SER A 438 11.77 11.56 -13.51
CA SER A 438 12.78 12.56 -13.11
C SER A 438 13.98 12.00 -12.33
N TYR A 439 13.89 10.80 -11.76
CA TYR A 439 14.96 10.17 -10.99
C TYR A 439 15.44 8.86 -11.62
N TYR A 440 14.56 7.91 -11.93
CA TYR A 440 14.98 6.62 -12.47
C TYR A 440 15.42 6.69 -13.94
N VAL A 441 14.63 7.34 -14.80
CA VAL A 441 14.96 7.47 -16.23
C VAL A 441 16.34 8.11 -16.45
N PRO A 442 16.72 9.22 -15.79
CA PRO A 442 18.06 9.77 -15.96
C PRO A 442 19.20 8.84 -15.53
N ARG A 443 19.02 8.03 -14.46
CA ARG A 443 20.03 7.04 -14.05
C ARG A 443 20.23 5.98 -15.12
N TRP A 444 19.14 5.45 -15.66
CA TRP A 444 19.21 4.48 -16.76
C TRP A 444 19.77 5.09 -18.04
N ALA A 445 19.44 6.35 -18.36
CA ALA A 445 20.01 7.05 -19.49
C ALA A 445 21.54 7.23 -19.37
N LEU A 446 22.05 7.57 -18.18
CA LEU A 446 23.50 7.62 -17.91
C LEU A 446 24.16 6.25 -18.09
N PHE A 447 23.52 5.19 -17.60
CA PHE A 447 24.00 3.82 -17.75
C PHE A 447 24.07 3.38 -19.22
N ILE A 448 23.00 3.63 -19.99
CA ILE A 448 22.93 3.34 -21.42
C ILE A 448 23.97 4.16 -22.20
N ALA A 449 24.09 5.45 -21.90
CA ALA A 449 25.06 6.33 -22.55
C ALA A 449 26.49 5.83 -22.33
N TYR A 450 26.84 5.48 -21.09
CA TYR A 450 28.13 4.88 -20.76
C TYR A 450 28.38 3.59 -21.55
N PHE A 451 27.39 2.70 -21.62
CA PHE A 451 27.50 1.45 -22.37
C PHE A 451 27.73 1.71 -23.87
N SER A 452 27.09 2.73 -24.43
CA SER A 452 27.25 3.08 -25.85
C SER A 452 28.59 3.76 -26.18
N SER A 453 29.24 4.42 -25.21
CA SER A 453 30.49 5.16 -25.42
C SER A 453 31.74 4.41 -24.99
N THR A 454 31.61 3.39 -24.14
CA THR A 454 32.73 2.70 -23.49
C THR A 454 32.71 1.23 -23.88
N PRO A 455 33.79 0.67 -24.47
CA PRO A 455 33.86 -0.77 -24.72
C PRO A 455 33.83 -1.59 -23.42
N ALA A 456 33.26 -2.80 -23.46
CA ALA A 456 33.17 -3.67 -22.29
C ALA A 456 34.51 -3.93 -21.58
N ALA A 457 35.61 -4.05 -22.34
CA ALA A 457 36.95 -4.22 -21.78
C ALA A 457 37.47 -3.01 -20.98
N ALA A 458 36.87 -1.83 -21.17
CA ALA A 458 37.20 -0.59 -20.48
C ALA A 458 36.10 -0.19 -19.47
N TYR A 459 35.20 -1.10 -19.11
CA TYR A 459 34.16 -0.83 -18.12
C TYR A 459 34.78 -0.43 -16.77
N ASN A 460 34.32 0.70 -16.24
CA ASN A 460 34.75 1.25 -14.96
C ASN A 460 33.53 1.59 -14.11
N GLU A 461 33.19 0.68 -13.20
CA GLU A 461 32.05 0.84 -12.30
C GLU A 461 32.18 2.09 -11.41
N THR A 462 33.38 2.46 -11.00
CA THR A 462 33.60 3.60 -10.10
C THR A 462 33.26 4.92 -10.79
N GLU A 463 33.64 5.06 -12.06
CA GLU A 463 33.35 6.23 -12.88
C GLU A 463 31.85 6.38 -13.12
N LEU A 464 31.20 5.32 -13.60
CA LEU A 464 29.76 5.31 -13.84
C LEU A 464 28.95 5.58 -12.56
N ASN A 465 29.32 4.93 -11.46
CA ASN A 465 28.69 5.20 -10.16
C ASN A 465 28.93 6.65 -9.69
N GLY A 466 30.09 7.23 -9.98
CA GLY A 466 30.40 8.62 -9.70
C GLY A 466 29.48 9.60 -10.44
N ASP A 467 29.23 9.35 -11.73
CA ASP A 467 28.35 10.20 -12.53
C ASP A 467 26.87 10.06 -12.16
N ILE A 468 26.41 8.83 -11.91
CA ILE A 468 25.08 8.59 -11.36
C ILE A 468 24.93 9.32 -10.01
N ARG A 469 25.94 9.22 -9.13
CA ARG A 469 25.90 9.85 -7.81
C ARG A 469 25.82 11.37 -7.88
N LYS A 470 26.57 12.01 -8.78
CA LYS A 470 26.49 13.47 -9.01
C LYS A 470 25.06 13.88 -9.41
N PHE A 471 24.45 13.11 -10.31
CA PHE A 471 23.05 13.32 -10.69
C PHE A 471 22.12 13.17 -9.48
N GLU A 472 22.21 12.07 -8.73
CA GLU A 472 21.32 11.78 -7.61
C GLU A 472 21.37 12.85 -6.50
N LEU A 473 22.57 13.37 -6.22
CA LEU A 473 22.78 14.50 -5.31
C LEU A 473 22.12 15.77 -5.83
N SER A 474 22.36 16.12 -7.10
CA SER A 474 21.76 17.31 -7.71
C SER A 474 20.23 17.26 -7.77
N TRP A 475 19.64 16.06 -7.84
CA TRP A 475 18.19 15.89 -7.88
C TRP A 475 17.53 16.24 -6.54
N GLN A 476 18.23 16.10 -5.41
CA GLN A 476 17.69 16.41 -4.08
C GLN A 476 17.37 17.89 -3.90
N GLU A 477 18.13 18.76 -4.57
CA GLU A 477 18.05 20.23 -4.43
C GLU A 477 17.06 20.85 -5.42
N LYS A 478 16.48 20.06 -6.33
CA LYS A 478 15.50 20.56 -7.29
C LYS A 478 14.15 20.77 -6.63
N ALA A 479 13.50 21.88 -6.95
CA ALA A 479 12.09 22.07 -6.67
C ALA A 479 11.24 21.18 -7.60
N LEU A 480 10.16 20.61 -7.08
CA LEU A 480 9.21 19.87 -7.90
C LEU A 480 8.41 20.87 -8.72
N GLU A 481 8.52 20.76 -10.04
CA GLU A 481 7.54 21.39 -10.91
C GLU A 481 6.23 20.61 -10.77
N MET A 482 5.22 21.25 -10.19
CA MET A 482 3.91 20.62 -10.04
C MET A 482 3.34 20.33 -11.43
N PRO A 483 3.04 19.06 -11.73
CA PRO A 483 2.66 18.67 -13.07
C PRO A 483 1.29 19.24 -13.42
N THR A 484 1.14 19.69 -14.67
CA THR A 484 -0.16 20.17 -15.16
C THR A 484 -1.06 18.98 -15.44
N LEU A 485 -2.19 18.90 -14.71
CA LEU A 485 -3.23 17.90 -14.97
C LEU A 485 -3.99 18.31 -16.24
N THR A 486 -4.03 17.44 -17.23
CA THR A 486 -4.80 17.60 -18.46
C THR A 486 -5.71 16.41 -18.62
N THR A 487 -6.84 16.56 -19.32
CA THR A 487 -7.74 15.44 -19.56
C THR A 487 -7.02 14.24 -20.19
N ASP A 488 -6.04 14.48 -21.06
CA ASP A 488 -5.35 13.41 -21.79
C ASP A 488 -4.30 12.66 -20.96
N ASN A 489 -3.73 13.28 -19.93
CA ASN A 489 -2.74 12.60 -19.07
C ASN A 489 -3.36 11.95 -17.81
N VAL A 490 -4.58 12.30 -17.44
CA VAL A 490 -5.31 11.65 -16.33
C VAL A 490 -6.38 10.64 -16.78
N ASP A 491 -6.75 10.63 -18.07
CA ASP A 491 -7.68 9.64 -18.63
C ASP A 491 -7.02 8.26 -18.70
N LEU A 492 -7.28 7.45 -17.67
CA LEU A 492 -6.71 6.12 -17.51
C LEU A 492 -6.96 5.22 -18.71
N GLN A 493 -8.17 5.22 -19.27
CA GLN A 493 -8.52 4.35 -20.39
C GLN A 493 -7.67 4.70 -21.62
N LYS A 494 -7.60 5.98 -21.98
CA LYS A 494 -6.77 6.43 -23.12
C LYS A 494 -5.29 6.13 -22.91
N VAL A 495 -4.77 6.33 -21.70
CA VAL A 495 -3.36 6.02 -21.40
C VAL A 495 -3.10 4.52 -21.54
N LEU A 496 -3.95 3.67 -20.98
CA LEU A 496 -3.80 2.21 -21.12
C LEU A 496 -3.91 1.74 -22.56
N ASP A 497 -4.81 2.31 -23.36
CA ASP A 497 -4.95 1.98 -24.79
C ASP A 497 -3.67 2.34 -25.56
N ARG A 498 -3.11 3.53 -25.33
CA ARG A 498 -1.84 3.97 -25.94
C ARG A 498 -0.69 3.03 -25.56
N VAL A 499 -0.56 2.73 -24.27
CA VAL A 499 0.52 1.87 -23.75
C VAL A 499 0.41 0.46 -24.28
N GLN A 500 -0.80 -0.13 -24.27
CA GLN A 500 -1.06 -1.44 -24.85
C GLN A 500 -0.77 -1.45 -26.36
N GLN A 501 -1.13 -0.40 -27.09
CA GLN A 501 -0.88 -0.30 -28.52
C GLN A 501 0.61 -0.23 -28.85
N ARG A 502 1.41 0.50 -28.06
CA ARG A 502 2.86 0.58 -28.26
C ARG A 502 3.54 -0.74 -27.90
N TRP A 503 3.13 -1.35 -26.80
CA TRP A 503 3.77 -2.52 -26.21
C TRP A 503 2.97 -3.81 -26.41
N ARG A 504 2.36 -4.01 -27.58
CA ARG A 504 1.44 -5.14 -27.86
C ARG A 504 2.01 -6.49 -27.42
N MET A 505 3.30 -6.73 -27.68
CA MET A 505 3.97 -7.98 -27.36
C MET A 505 4.06 -8.25 -25.84
N ILE A 506 4.17 -7.19 -25.02
CA ILE A 506 4.21 -7.30 -23.55
C ILE A 506 2.84 -7.76 -23.01
N PHE A 507 1.75 -7.32 -23.63
CA PHE A 507 0.38 -7.64 -23.22
C PHE A 507 -0.18 -8.89 -23.90
N THR A 508 0.58 -9.58 -24.75
CA THR A 508 0.21 -10.88 -25.32
C THR A 508 0.87 -12.01 -24.54
N VAL A 509 0.06 -12.98 -24.11
CA VAL A 509 0.56 -14.24 -23.58
C VAL A 509 0.83 -15.13 -24.80
N SER A 510 2.07 -15.56 -25.02
CA SER A 510 2.35 -16.62 -25.97
C SER A 510 1.65 -17.90 -25.50
N GLU A 511 0.82 -18.50 -26.35
CA GLU A 511 0.12 -19.76 -26.06
C GLU A 511 1.08 -20.92 -25.81
#